data_AF-A0A2N7QX41-F1
#
_entry.id   AF-A0A2N7QX41-F1
#
_cell.length_a   1.000
_cell.length_b   1.000
_cell.length_c   1.000
_cell.angle_alpha   90.00
_cell.angle_beta   90.00
_cell.angle_gamma   90.00
#
_symmetry.space_group_name_H-M   'P 1'
#
loop_
_entity.id
_entity.type
_entity.pdbx_description
1 polymer ?
#
loop_
_entity_poly.entity_id
_entity_poly.type
_entity_poly.pdbx_seq_one_letter_code
_entity_poly.pdbx_strand_id
1 'polypeptide(L)' 'MDEFDLYINPKKPTLGLYVRKGAGLPDLSDPGQWQLEGHVWANELPPAILQGLEANGHAFQELGG' A
#
# COMPACT_ATOMS: atom_id res chain seq x y z
N MET A 1 12.59 12.15 2.69
CA MET A 1 12.37 10.70 2.88
C MET A 1 10.91 10.46 2.60
N ASP A 2 10.62 9.65 1.59
CA ASP A 2 9.25 9.32 1.21
C ASP A 2 8.64 8.33 2.23
N GLU A 3 7.38 8.58 2.56
CA GLU A 3 6.59 7.76 3.48
C GLU A 3 5.32 7.33 2.73
N PHE A 4 4.86 6.13 3.03
CA PHE A 4 3.74 5.48 2.38
C PHE A 4 2.72 5.00 3.40
N ASP A 5 1.46 5.10 3.06
CA ASP A 5 0.36 4.57 3.86
C ASP A 5 0.18 3.08 3.49
N LEU A 6 0.18 2.22 4.51
CA LEU A 6 -0.12 0.80 4.37
C LEU A 6 -1.58 0.55 4.75
N TYR A 7 -2.32 0.01 3.80
CA TYR A 7 -3.68 -0.45 3.98
C TYR A 7 -3.74 -1.97 3.93
N ILE A 8 -4.50 -2.56 4.85
CA ILE A 8 -4.83 -3.98 4.84
C ILE A 8 -6.28 -4.20 4.45
N ASN A 9 -6.56 -5.36 3.88
CA ASN A 9 -7.92 -5.78 3.65
C ASN A 9 -8.32 -6.84 4.69
N PRO A 10 -9.23 -6.58 5.64
CA PRO A 10 -9.66 -7.59 6.61
C PRO A 10 -10.37 -8.79 5.97
N LYS A 11 -10.89 -8.66 4.74
CA LYS A 11 -11.41 -9.80 3.95
C LYS A 11 -10.30 -10.61 3.28
N LYS A 12 -9.11 -10.03 3.09
CA LYS A 12 -7.91 -10.65 2.51
C LYS A 12 -6.68 -10.26 3.35
N PRO A 13 -6.50 -10.84 4.55
CA PRO A 13 -5.48 -10.41 5.50
C PRO A 13 -4.04 -10.59 4.99
N THR A 14 -3.86 -11.41 3.96
CA THR A 14 -2.57 -11.62 3.29
C THR A 14 -2.29 -10.58 2.20
N LEU A 15 -3.14 -9.57 2.01
CA LEU A 15 -2.95 -8.56 0.97
C LEU A 15 -2.79 -7.17 1.59
N GLY A 16 -1.60 -6.61 1.42
CA GLY A 16 -1.26 -5.23 1.74
C GLY A 16 -1.31 -4.36 0.48
N LEU A 17 -1.75 -3.12 0.67
CA LEU A 17 -1.73 -2.07 -0.33
C LEU A 17 -0.93 -0.89 0.21
N TYR A 18 0.13 -0.55 -0.49
CA TYR A 18 0.92 0.65 -0.23
C TYR A 18 0.47 1.76 -1.16
N VAL A 19 0.34 2.97 -0.63
CA VAL A 19 0.08 4.18 -1.41
C VAL A 19 0.94 5.32 -0.92
N ARG A 20 1.19 6.33 -1.77
CA ARG A 20 1.89 7.55 -1.33
C ARG A 20 1.13 8.20 -0.19
N LYS A 21 1.85 8.62 0.86
CA LYS A 21 1.24 9.29 2.02
C LYS A 21 0.36 10.45 1.58
N GLY A 22 -0.91 10.41 1.99
CA GLY A 22 -1.88 11.47 1.68
C GLY A 22 -2.42 11.45 0.24
N ALA A 23 -2.02 10.49 -0.61
CA ALA A 23 -2.67 10.27 -1.91
C ALA A 23 -4.07 9.64 -1.75
N GLY A 24 -4.34 9.02 -0.60
CA GLY A 24 -5.57 8.25 -0.37
C GLY A 24 -5.56 6.92 -1.11
N LEU A 25 -6.73 6.31 -1.27
CA LEU A 25 -6.91 5.05 -2.01
C LEU A 25 -7.18 5.39 -3.49
N PRO A 26 -6.20 5.21 -4.41
CA PRO A 26 -6.38 5.57 -5.80
C PRO A 26 -7.28 4.55 -6.50
N ASP A 27 -8.36 5.02 -7.14
CA ASP A 27 -9.26 4.27 -8.05
C ASP A 27 -9.58 2.81 -7.70
N LEU A 28 -9.57 2.45 -6.41
CA LEU A 28 -9.99 1.13 -5.98
C LEU A 28 -11.50 1.05 -6.15
N SER A 29 -12.00 -0.02 -6.76
CA SER A 29 -13.45 -0.22 -6.89
C SER A 29 -14.16 -0.30 -5.53
N ASP A 30 -13.45 -0.69 -4.48
CA ASP A 30 -14.00 -0.92 -3.14
C ASP A 30 -13.06 -0.36 -2.05
N PRO A 31 -12.90 0.98 -1.94
CA PRO A 31 -11.98 1.59 -0.99
C PRO A 31 -12.40 1.33 0.47
N GLY A 32 -13.68 1.09 0.72
CA GLY A 32 -14.21 0.75 2.05
C GLY A 32 -13.76 -0.63 2.58
N GLN A 33 -13.15 -1.47 1.75
CA GLN A 33 -12.56 -2.74 2.19
C GLN A 33 -11.12 -2.60 2.67
N TRP A 34 -10.52 -1.42 2.50
CA TRP A 34 -9.14 -1.16 2.88
C TRP A 34 -9.11 -0.35 4.17
N GLN A 35 -8.36 -0.85 5.14
CA GLN A 35 -8.23 -0.23 6.44
C GLN A 35 -6.77 0.19 6.61
N LEU A 36 -6.54 1.46 6.93
CA LEU A 36 -5.21 1.98 7.20
C LEU A 36 -4.64 1.22 8.40
N GLU A 37 -3.59 0.43 8.16
CA GLU A 37 -2.86 -0.28 9.21
C GLU A 37 -1.79 0.62 9.82
N GLY A 38 -1.12 1.42 8.99
CA GLY A 38 -0.09 2.34 9.45
C GLY A 38 0.67 3.02 8.32
N HIS A 39 1.87 3.48 8.66
CA HIS A 39 2.77 4.18 7.74
C HIS A 39 4.10 3.45 7.67
N VAL A 40 4.67 3.37 6.47
CA VAL A 40 5.93 2.66 6.18
C VAL A 40 6.86 3.58 5.40
N TRP A 41 8.15 3.58 5.75
CA TRP A 41 9.13 4.39 5.06
C TRP A 41 9.57 3.74 3.76
N ALA A 42 9.92 4.54 2.75
CA ALA A 42 10.42 4.05 1.48
C ALA A 42 11.58 3.04 1.63
N ASN A 43 12.48 3.30 2.58
CA ASN A 43 13.66 2.48 2.82
C ASN A 43 13.34 1.11 3.46
N GLU A 44 12.12 0.93 3.97
CA GLU A 44 11.64 -0.35 4.51
C GLU A 44 10.88 -1.17 3.46
N LEU A 45 10.55 -0.57 2.31
CA LEU A 45 9.82 -1.22 1.25
C LEU A 45 10.76 -1.95 0.28
N PRO A 46 10.33 -3.10 -0.27
CA PRO A 46 11.04 -3.75 -1.35
C PRO A 46 11.15 -2.83 -2.57
N PRO A 47 12.27 -2.90 -3.34
CA PRO A 47 12.45 -2.08 -4.55
C PRO A 47 11.32 -2.25 -5.58
N ALA A 48 10.76 -3.46 -5.68
CA ALA A 48 9.64 -3.75 -6.57
C ALA A 48 8.36 -2.98 -6.19
N ILE A 49 8.10 -2.81 -4.88
CA ILE A 49 6.96 -2.06 -4.36
C ILE A 49 7.16 -0.57 -4.61
N LEU A 50 8.38 -0.06 -4.37
CA LEU A 50 8.74 1.32 -4.67
C LEU A 50 8.54 1.65 -6.15
N GLN A 51 9.04 0.80 -7.06
CA GLN A 51 8.81 1.02 -8.50
C GLN A 51 7.32 1.04 -8.86
N GLY A 52 6.51 0.17 -8.25
CA GLY A 52 5.06 0.16 -8.42
C GLY A 52 4.41 1.47 -7.96
N LEU A 53 4.79 1.95 -6.78
CA LEU A 53 4.35 3.23 -6.20
C LEU A 53 4.77 4.45 -7.03
N GLU A 54 5.96 4.41 -7.61
CA GLU A 54 6.47 5.47 -8.47
C GLU A 54 5.74 5.52 -9.81
N ALA A 55 5.45 4.36 -10.40
CA ALA A 55 4.78 4.27 -11.69
C ALA A 55 3.26 4.48 -11.60
N ASN A 56 2.60 3.96 -10.56
CA ASN A 56 1.14 3.88 -10.47
C ASN A 56 0.55 4.64 -9.27
N GLY A 57 1.39 5.18 -8.38
CA GLY A 57 0.95 5.80 -7.12
C GLY A 57 0.53 4.82 -6.02
N HIS A 58 0.43 3.52 -6.34
CA HIS A 58 0.08 2.43 -5.43
C HIS A 58 0.79 1.14 -5.81
N ALA A 59 0.94 0.23 -4.86
CA ALA A 59 1.48 -1.10 -5.08
C ALA A 59 0.85 -2.13 -4.12
N PHE A 60 0.60 -3.33 -4.63
CA PHE A 60 0.08 -4.45 -3.85
C PHE A 60 1.21 -5.38 -3.44
N GLN A 61 1.14 -5.90 -2.22
CA GLN A 61 2.07 -6.91 -1.72
C GLN A 61 1.31 -8.00 -0.98
N GLU A 62 1.72 -9.24 -1.18
CA GLU A 62 1.25 -10.35 -0.36
C GLU A 62 2.04 -10.38 0.96
N LEU A 63 1.34 -10.22 2.08
CA LEU A 63 1.85 -10.29 3.44
C LEU A 63 1.69 -11.73 3.94
N GLY A 64 2.76 -12.52 3.89
CA GLY A 64 2.81 -13.87 4.45
C GLY A 64 2.74 -15.02 3.44
N GLY A 65 3.82 -15.17 2.65
CA GLY A 65 4.16 -16.43 1.98
C GLY A 65 5.01 -17.34 2.87
#